data_AF-A0A3N5Q7T0-F1
#
_entry.id   AF-A0A3N5Q7T0-F1
#
_cell.length_a   1.000
_cell.length_b   1.000
_cell.length_c   1.000
_cell.angle_alpha   90.00
_cell.angle_beta   90.00
_cell.angle_gamma   90.00
#
_symmetry.space_group_name_H-M   'P 1'
#
loop_
_entity.id
_entity.type
_entity.pdbx_description
1 polymer ?
#
loop_
_entity_poly.entity_id
_entity_poly.type
_entity_poly.pdbx_seq_one_letter_code
_entity_poly.pdbx_strand_id
1 'polypeptide(L)'
;MKNTKRLIYSFYLLSIPLITAFILVGSDQRKDNYDEALKQNALDMLEEGKEIFRHDTFGSEVFWGDALKLHTAIAGEENGGVGPGLSPLQALELGLKVDIEALPPDLIEALTNNQVDLEDPAITLALLKLDAVVGVKGIFEGDKIASIGLNCSSCHSTVDDSFIPGIGKRLDGWANRDLNVGEIIAFAPDLSTVAALLGVDQNTVRDVVRTWGPGKFDAELFFDGKTQRPDGLPAATLLPSAFGLAGVNLHTYTGWGSVTHWNALVANLEMHGVGTFYDPRLNDPVKFPIAAANNFGNVRTENDLITSKLPALHFYQLSLLSPKPPEGSYDQAQAEAGKLLFNSKAKCSECHVPPIFTEPGYNMHTPDEIGIDNFQSMRSPDEMYRTTPLKGIWTRMKGGFYHDGRFATLMDVVNHYDDFFDLALTVEEKTNLVEYLKSLGDEEVIVSVGENSSPLIPLEYNLYQNFPNPFNPATIIKYELNKQERIVIDIYSINGEHVKRLVDQMQNAGTHEIKWDGKNDKGKLVSSGIYLYQLVVDNQQLSKKMMFLK
;
A
#
# COMPACT_ATOMS: atom_id res chain seq x y z
N MET A 1 90.13 -42.08 -32.31
CA MET A 1 90.33 -41.36 -33.59
C MET A 1 88.99 -40.70 -33.98
N LYS A 2 89.00 -39.37 -34.14
CA LYS A 2 88.05 -38.51 -34.89
C LYS A 2 86.58 -38.46 -34.37
N ASN A 3 86.17 -37.34 -33.77
CA ASN A 3 85.39 -36.24 -34.40
C ASN A 3 84.11 -36.76 -35.08
N THR A 4 82.88 -36.35 -34.74
CA THR A 4 82.39 -34.95 -34.67
C THR A 4 80.99 -34.91 -34.00
N LYS A 5 80.67 -33.77 -33.38
CA LYS A 5 79.47 -33.45 -32.59
C LYS A 5 78.13 -33.52 -33.36
N ARG A 6 77.07 -33.98 -32.69
CA ARG A 6 75.75 -33.32 -32.66
C ARG A 6 74.96 -33.75 -31.41
N LEU A 7 74.45 -32.74 -30.71
CA LEU A 7 73.76 -32.77 -29.42
C LEU A 7 72.40 -33.48 -29.56
N ILE A 8 72.10 -34.46 -28.71
CA ILE A 8 70.76 -35.06 -28.54
C ILE A 8 70.36 -34.86 -27.08
N TYR A 9 69.13 -34.42 -26.87
CA TYR A 9 68.55 -33.97 -25.61
C TYR A 9 68.51 -35.05 -24.50
N SER A 10 68.78 -34.63 -23.26
CA SER A 10 68.70 -35.42 -22.02
C SER A 10 67.28 -35.83 -21.65
N PHE A 11 67.14 -37.08 -21.18
CA PHE A 11 65.95 -37.61 -20.52
C PHE A 11 65.95 -37.19 -19.03
N TYR A 12 64.95 -36.42 -18.60
CA TYR A 12 64.55 -36.29 -17.19
C TYR A 12 63.08 -36.71 -17.07
N LEU A 13 62.85 -37.87 -16.46
CA LEU A 13 61.57 -38.28 -15.90
C LEU A 13 61.44 -37.63 -14.51
N LEU A 14 60.63 -36.58 -14.41
CA LEU A 14 60.15 -36.03 -13.14
C LEU A 14 58.62 -36.09 -13.17
N SER A 15 58.06 -36.97 -12.35
CA SER A 15 56.64 -37.03 -12.02
C SER A 15 56.23 -35.79 -11.24
N ILE A 16 55.34 -34.96 -11.81
CA ILE A 16 54.71 -33.80 -11.17
C ILE A 16 53.18 -33.98 -11.33
N PRO A 17 52.36 -33.74 -10.28
CA PRO A 17 50.97 -34.14 -10.24
C PRO A 17 50.08 -33.33 -11.19
N LEU A 18 49.00 -33.97 -11.61
CA LEU A 18 47.88 -33.41 -12.34
C LEU A 18 47.29 -32.24 -11.55
N ILE A 19 47.55 -30.99 -11.98
CA ILE A 19 46.75 -29.84 -11.56
C ILE A 19 45.63 -29.72 -12.58
N THR A 20 44.48 -30.31 -12.26
CA THR A 20 43.21 -29.97 -12.91
C THR A 20 42.84 -28.56 -12.48
N ALA A 21 42.74 -27.67 -13.46
CA ALA A 21 42.23 -26.32 -13.29
C ALA A 21 40.80 -26.36 -12.73
N PHE A 22 40.64 -25.96 -11.48
CA PHE A 22 39.36 -25.75 -10.81
C PHE A 22 38.97 -24.29 -11.01
N ILE A 23 38.28 -23.95 -12.12
CA ILE A 23 37.80 -22.58 -12.35
C ILE A 23 36.40 -22.61 -13.01
N LEU A 24 35.43 -21.98 -12.31
CA LEU A 24 34.14 -21.40 -12.75
C LEU A 24 32.87 -22.28 -12.86
N VAL A 25 32.46 -22.98 -11.78
CA VAL A 25 31.03 -23.40 -11.60
C VAL A 25 30.43 -22.89 -10.28
N GLY A 26 31.21 -22.20 -9.44
CA GLY A 26 30.79 -21.84 -8.07
C GLY A 26 30.28 -20.41 -7.86
N SER A 27 30.14 -19.57 -8.89
CA SER A 27 29.62 -18.20 -8.75
C SER A 27 28.14 -18.07 -9.10
N ASP A 28 27.66 -18.80 -10.10
CA ASP A 28 26.23 -18.77 -10.51
C ASP A 28 25.34 -19.39 -9.43
N GLN A 29 25.64 -20.61 -8.96
CA GLN A 29 24.82 -21.26 -7.92
C GLN A 29 24.77 -20.48 -6.60
N ARG A 30 25.81 -19.73 -6.26
CA ARG A 30 25.80 -18.88 -5.05
C ARG A 30 24.97 -17.61 -5.22
N LYS A 31 24.92 -17.07 -6.44
CA LYS A 31 24.08 -15.91 -6.78
C LYS A 31 22.61 -16.33 -6.86
N ASP A 32 22.31 -17.46 -7.49
CA ASP A 32 20.97 -18.04 -7.57
C ASP A 32 20.40 -18.32 -6.16
N ASN A 33 21.23 -18.87 -5.25
CA ASN A 33 20.82 -19.10 -3.85
C ASN A 33 20.59 -17.80 -3.05
N TYR A 34 21.31 -16.72 -3.38
CA TYR A 34 21.13 -15.43 -2.71
C TYR A 34 19.86 -14.72 -3.19
N ASP A 35 19.64 -14.67 -4.51
CA ASP A 35 18.45 -14.07 -5.10
C ASP A 35 17.19 -14.82 -4.66
N GLU A 36 17.25 -16.14 -4.50
CA GLU A 36 16.13 -16.93 -3.96
C GLU A 36 15.89 -16.66 -2.47
N ALA A 37 16.94 -16.55 -1.66
CA ALA A 37 16.81 -16.15 -0.25
C ALA A 37 16.18 -14.76 -0.10
N LEU A 38 16.51 -13.81 -0.99
CA LEU A 38 15.88 -12.48 -1.00
C LEU A 38 14.39 -12.53 -1.31
N LYS A 39 13.96 -13.34 -2.29
CA LYS A 39 12.55 -13.53 -2.61
C LYS A 39 11.80 -14.17 -1.45
N GLN A 40 12.37 -15.22 -0.86
CA GLN A 40 11.77 -15.90 0.28
C GLN A 40 11.60 -14.93 1.45
N ASN A 41 12.63 -14.14 1.77
CA ASN A 41 12.54 -13.12 2.82
C ASN A 41 11.43 -12.08 2.52
N ALA A 42 11.25 -11.67 1.27
CA ALA A 42 10.17 -10.74 0.90
C ALA A 42 8.77 -11.37 1.08
N LEU A 43 8.61 -12.65 0.74
CA LEU A 43 7.37 -13.39 0.96
C LEU A 43 7.08 -13.59 2.45
N ASP A 44 8.11 -13.94 3.23
CA ASP A 44 8.00 -14.12 4.68
C ASP A 44 7.59 -12.79 5.36
N MET A 45 8.23 -11.67 4.98
CA MET A 45 7.86 -10.34 5.49
C MET A 45 6.43 -9.93 5.11
N LEU A 46 5.97 -10.32 3.91
CA LEU A 46 4.61 -10.04 3.46
C LEU A 46 3.58 -10.78 4.33
N GLU A 47 3.77 -12.08 4.53
CA GLU A 47 2.83 -12.89 5.31
C GLU A 47 2.91 -12.55 6.80
N GLU A 48 4.11 -12.40 7.37
CA GLU A 48 4.27 -11.97 8.77
C GLU A 48 3.64 -10.59 8.99
N GLY A 49 3.87 -9.64 8.08
CA GLY A 49 3.30 -8.30 8.18
C GLY A 49 1.77 -8.28 8.10
N LYS A 50 1.19 -9.15 7.28
CA LYS A 50 -0.26 -9.36 7.18
C LYS A 50 -0.84 -9.93 8.47
N GLU A 51 -0.20 -10.95 9.04
CA GLU A 51 -0.60 -11.54 10.32
C GLU A 51 -0.53 -10.51 11.45
N ILE A 52 0.56 -9.72 11.50
CA ILE A 52 0.69 -8.64 12.47
C ILE A 52 -0.45 -7.62 12.31
N PHE A 53 -0.70 -7.17 11.08
CA PHE A 53 -1.72 -6.17 10.79
C PHE A 53 -3.13 -6.62 11.21
N ARG A 54 -3.46 -7.90 10.99
CA ARG A 54 -4.80 -8.46 11.22
C ARG A 54 -5.06 -8.99 12.63
N HIS A 55 -4.03 -9.45 13.34
CA HIS A 55 -4.22 -10.27 14.53
C HIS A 55 -3.36 -9.87 15.74
N ASP A 56 -2.35 -9.02 15.58
CA ASP A 56 -1.46 -8.63 16.68
C ASP A 56 -2.01 -7.43 17.44
N THR A 57 -2.20 -7.61 18.73
CA THR A 57 -2.75 -6.58 19.63
C THR A 57 -1.68 -5.71 20.27
N PHE A 58 -0.40 -6.02 20.05
CA PHE A 58 0.74 -5.36 20.66
C PHE A 58 0.75 -5.34 22.19
N GLY A 59 -0.02 -6.20 22.86
CA GLY A 59 -0.19 -6.18 24.32
C GLY A 59 -1.18 -5.13 24.83
N SER A 60 -2.02 -4.58 23.95
CA SER A 60 -3.01 -3.54 24.26
C SER A 60 -4.12 -3.99 25.22
N GLU A 61 -4.19 -5.29 25.52
CA GLU A 61 -5.09 -5.89 26.51
C GLU A 61 -4.96 -5.26 27.90
N VAL A 62 -3.75 -4.83 28.28
CA VAL A 62 -3.50 -4.15 29.55
C VAL A 62 -4.32 -2.86 29.66
N PHE A 63 -4.51 -2.16 28.55
CA PHE A 63 -5.28 -0.94 28.52
C PHE A 63 -6.77 -1.20 28.26
N TRP A 64 -7.11 -1.83 27.13
CA TRP A 64 -8.51 -2.00 26.72
C TRP A 64 -9.26 -3.02 27.58
N GLY A 65 -8.58 -4.09 27.97
CA GLY A 65 -9.10 -5.14 28.82
C GLY A 65 -9.04 -4.78 30.30
N ASP A 66 -7.85 -4.53 30.85
CA ASP A 66 -7.69 -4.40 32.29
C ASP A 66 -8.07 -3.01 32.80
N ALA A 67 -7.54 -1.95 32.18
CA ALA A 67 -7.78 -0.57 32.62
C ALA A 67 -9.19 -0.08 32.26
N LEU A 68 -9.63 -0.28 31.02
CA LEU A 68 -10.92 0.20 30.54
C LEU A 68 -12.08 -0.77 30.78
N LYS A 69 -11.78 -2.07 30.97
CA LYS A 69 -12.77 -3.13 31.21
C LYS A 69 -13.79 -3.27 30.08
N LEU A 70 -13.41 -2.93 28.86
CA LEU A 70 -14.32 -2.89 27.70
C LEU A 70 -14.97 -4.27 27.45
N HIS A 71 -14.21 -5.34 27.62
CA HIS A 71 -14.69 -6.72 27.49
C HIS A 71 -15.89 -7.03 28.41
N THR A 72 -15.96 -6.42 29.60
CA THR A 72 -17.08 -6.63 30.53
C THR A 72 -18.36 -5.94 30.06
N ALA A 73 -18.26 -4.74 29.46
CA ALA A 73 -19.43 -4.08 28.87
C ALA A 73 -19.93 -4.82 27.62
N ILE A 74 -19.01 -5.36 26.81
CA ILE A 74 -19.37 -6.16 25.63
C ILE A 74 -20.12 -7.43 26.04
N ALA A 75 -19.66 -8.12 27.09
CA ALA A 75 -20.31 -9.33 27.57
C ALA A 75 -21.72 -9.08 28.14
N GLY A 76 -21.90 -8.00 28.90
CA GLY A 76 -23.16 -7.74 29.59
C GLY A 76 -23.40 -8.65 30.79
N GLU A 77 -24.35 -8.28 31.65
CA GLU A 77 -24.65 -8.99 32.91
C GLU A 77 -25.04 -10.45 32.68
N GLU A 78 -25.79 -10.75 31.61
CA GLU A 78 -26.23 -12.11 31.28
C GLU A 78 -25.07 -13.05 30.92
N ASN A 79 -23.93 -12.51 30.44
CA ASN A 79 -22.73 -13.28 30.13
C ASN A 79 -21.57 -13.02 31.12
N GLY A 80 -21.88 -12.51 32.32
CA GLY A 80 -20.89 -12.34 33.40
C GLY A 80 -20.03 -11.07 33.30
N GLY A 81 -20.49 -10.07 32.55
CA GLY A 81 -19.96 -8.72 32.44
C GLY A 81 -20.81 -7.68 33.18
N VAL A 82 -20.93 -6.47 32.62
CA VAL A 82 -21.69 -5.35 33.20
C VAL A 82 -22.58 -4.69 32.15
N GLY A 83 -23.74 -4.17 32.57
CA GLY A 83 -24.68 -3.53 31.65
C GLY A 83 -25.38 -4.52 30.69
N PRO A 84 -26.01 -4.02 29.62
CA PRO A 84 -26.84 -4.84 28.74
C PRO A 84 -26.06 -5.76 27.79
N GLY A 85 -24.74 -5.61 27.66
CA GLY A 85 -23.97 -6.27 26.61
C GLY A 85 -23.99 -5.48 25.30
N LEU A 86 -23.17 -5.91 24.34
CA LEU A 86 -23.13 -5.35 22.99
C LEU A 86 -23.62 -6.39 22.00
N SER A 87 -24.77 -6.16 21.36
CA SER A 87 -25.27 -7.06 20.31
C SER A 87 -24.51 -6.89 18.99
N PRO A 88 -24.55 -7.88 18.08
CA PRO A 88 -23.98 -7.72 16.74
C PRO A 88 -24.53 -6.50 15.99
N LEU A 89 -25.84 -6.23 16.06
CA LEU A 89 -26.43 -5.07 15.38
C LEU A 89 -25.88 -3.74 15.93
N GLN A 90 -25.78 -3.61 17.25
CA GLN A 90 -25.17 -2.43 17.88
C GLN A 90 -23.70 -2.28 17.52
N ALA A 91 -22.95 -3.40 17.46
CA ALA A 91 -21.55 -3.38 17.04
C ALA A 91 -21.39 -2.87 15.58
N LEU A 92 -22.26 -3.32 14.67
CA LEU A 92 -22.28 -2.85 13.28
C LEU A 92 -22.66 -1.35 13.19
N GLU A 93 -23.60 -0.88 14.03
CA GLU A 93 -23.95 0.55 14.12
C GLU A 93 -22.79 1.42 14.61
N LEU A 94 -21.93 0.88 15.48
CA LEU A 94 -20.66 1.50 15.88
C LEU A 94 -19.58 1.44 14.79
N GLY A 95 -19.87 0.82 13.64
CA GLY A 95 -18.96 0.70 12.50
C GLY A 95 -17.94 -0.44 12.62
N LEU A 96 -18.09 -1.34 13.60
CA LEU A 96 -17.34 -2.59 13.61
C LEU A 96 -17.77 -3.46 12.42
N LYS A 97 -16.85 -4.30 11.94
CA LYS A 97 -17.06 -5.14 10.76
C LYS A 97 -16.86 -6.62 11.11
N VAL A 98 -17.55 -7.49 10.39
CA VAL A 98 -17.42 -8.95 10.54
C VAL A 98 -16.90 -9.54 9.23
N ASP A 99 -15.80 -10.27 9.34
CA ASP A 99 -15.19 -11.02 8.25
C ASP A 99 -15.95 -12.33 8.03
N ILE A 100 -16.70 -12.41 6.93
CA ILE A 100 -17.49 -13.60 6.59
C ILE A 100 -16.60 -14.83 6.36
N GLU A 101 -15.34 -14.63 5.95
CA GLU A 101 -14.41 -15.73 5.65
C GLU A 101 -13.85 -16.39 6.92
N ALA A 102 -13.98 -15.73 8.07
CA ALA A 102 -13.65 -16.29 9.38
C ALA A 102 -14.78 -17.13 9.98
N LEU A 103 -16.00 -17.08 9.42
CA LEU A 103 -17.15 -17.78 9.96
C LEU A 103 -17.23 -19.23 9.47
N PRO A 104 -17.61 -20.20 10.34
CA PRO A 104 -17.91 -21.56 9.91
C PRO A 104 -19.07 -21.61 8.89
N PRO A 105 -19.05 -22.54 7.91
CA PRO A 105 -20.12 -22.66 6.91
C PRO A 105 -21.53 -22.76 7.50
N ASP A 106 -21.71 -23.53 8.57
CA ASP A 106 -23.01 -23.72 9.24
C ASP A 106 -23.54 -22.41 9.84
N LEU A 107 -22.65 -21.54 10.34
CA LEU A 107 -23.04 -20.22 10.86
C LEU A 107 -23.42 -19.27 9.72
N ILE A 108 -22.72 -19.32 8.58
CA ILE A 108 -23.08 -18.56 7.38
C ILE A 108 -24.47 -19.00 6.88
N GLU A 109 -24.76 -20.29 6.86
CA GLU A 109 -26.08 -20.82 6.51
C GLU A 109 -27.16 -20.34 7.50
N ALA A 110 -26.89 -20.40 8.80
CA ALA A 110 -27.82 -19.92 9.83
C ALA A 110 -28.10 -18.41 9.70
N LEU A 111 -27.07 -17.59 9.44
CA LEU A 111 -27.22 -16.16 9.17
C LEU A 111 -28.07 -15.93 7.91
N THR A 112 -27.82 -16.68 6.83
CA THR A 112 -28.57 -16.58 5.56
C THR A 112 -30.05 -16.90 5.76
N ASN A 113 -30.36 -17.85 6.64
CA ASN A 113 -31.72 -18.28 6.95
C ASN A 113 -32.38 -17.46 8.08
N ASN A 114 -31.78 -16.37 8.56
CA ASN A 114 -32.25 -15.56 9.69
C ASN A 114 -32.49 -16.39 10.96
N GLN A 115 -31.61 -17.36 11.23
CA GLN A 115 -31.68 -18.25 12.39
C GLN A 115 -30.77 -17.82 13.55
N VAL A 116 -30.00 -16.75 13.36
CA VAL A 116 -29.12 -16.15 14.38
C VAL A 116 -29.77 -14.87 14.87
N ASP A 117 -29.94 -14.75 16.19
CA ASP A 117 -30.45 -13.54 16.82
C ASP A 117 -29.34 -12.49 16.94
N LEU A 118 -29.31 -11.53 16.03
CA LEU A 118 -28.29 -10.46 16.02
C LEU A 118 -28.54 -9.37 17.08
N GLU A 119 -29.58 -9.50 17.90
CA GLU A 119 -29.79 -8.66 19.09
C GLU A 119 -29.21 -9.29 20.36
N ASP A 120 -28.79 -10.57 20.33
CA ASP A 120 -28.23 -11.26 21.48
C ASP A 120 -26.71 -10.98 21.63
N PRO A 121 -26.25 -10.35 22.74
CA PRO A 121 -24.83 -10.13 23.01
C PRO A 121 -23.97 -11.40 23.04
N ALA A 122 -24.55 -12.57 23.32
CA ALA A 122 -23.83 -13.84 23.27
C ALA A 122 -23.29 -14.13 21.85
N ILE A 123 -23.97 -13.64 20.80
CA ILE A 123 -23.50 -13.77 19.42
C ILE A 123 -22.26 -12.91 19.18
N THR A 124 -22.16 -11.71 19.77
CA THR A 124 -20.92 -10.90 19.70
C THR A 124 -19.75 -11.64 20.34
N LEU A 125 -19.97 -12.28 21.49
CA LEU A 125 -18.94 -13.08 22.14
C LEU A 125 -18.52 -14.29 21.28
N ALA A 126 -19.47 -14.95 20.62
CA ALA A 126 -19.18 -16.04 19.70
C ALA A 126 -18.35 -15.57 18.48
N LEU A 127 -18.69 -14.42 17.90
CA LEU A 127 -17.95 -13.81 16.78
C LEU A 127 -16.52 -13.41 17.20
N LEU A 128 -16.35 -12.86 18.41
CA LEU A 128 -15.03 -12.54 18.97
C LEU A 128 -14.20 -13.81 19.23
N LYS A 129 -14.83 -14.89 19.69
CA LYS A 129 -14.16 -16.18 19.92
C LYS A 129 -13.70 -16.84 18.61
N LEU A 130 -14.38 -16.54 17.50
CA LEU A 130 -14.01 -16.94 16.15
C LEU A 130 -12.97 -16.01 15.49
N ASP A 131 -12.54 -14.94 16.18
CA ASP A 131 -11.68 -13.88 15.61
C ASP A 131 -12.27 -13.25 14.34
N ALA A 132 -13.61 -13.20 14.25
CA ALA A 132 -14.32 -12.74 13.06
C ALA A 132 -14.61 -11.23 13.08
N VAL A 133 -14.55 -10.58 14.25
CA VAL A 133 -14.71 -9.12 14.35
C VAL A 133 -13.41 -8.44 13.91
N VAL A 134 -13.45 -7.75 12.78
CA VAL A 134 -12.29 -7.12 12.15
C VAL A 134 -11.67 -6.12 13.12
N GLY A 135 -10.40 -6.34 13.49
CA GLY A 135 -9.66 -5.39 14.31
C GLY A 135 -9.77 -5.57 15.82
N VAL A 136 -10.59 -6.51 16.29
CA VAL A 136 -10.91 -6.67 17.71
C VAL A 136 -10.69 -8.13 18.13
N LYS A 137 -9.78 -8.32 19.09
CA LYS A 137 -9.41 -9.65 19.57
C LYS A 137 -9.93 -9.88 20.98
N GLY A 138 -10.81 -10.87 21.14
CA GLY A 138 -11.23 -11.34 22.46
C GLY A 138 -10.26 -12.37 23.03
N ILE A 139 -9.90 -12.24 24.31
CA ILE A 139 -9.13 -13.24 25.05
C ILE A 139 -10.09 -14.01 25.95
N PHE A 140 -10.15 -15.33 25.82
CA PHE A 140 -11.13 -16.17 26.51
C PHE A 140 -10.50 -17.16 27.48
N GLU A 141 -11.14 -17.31 28.65
CA GLU A 141 -10.89 -18.40 29.60
C GLU A 141 -12.10 -19.34 29.59
N GLY A 142 -12.03 -20.41 28.79
CA GLY A 142 -13.19 -21.25 28.51
C GLY A 142 -14.21 -20.51 27.64
N ASP A 143 -15.41 -20.28 28.17
CA ASP A 143 -16.49 -19.54 27.49
C ASP A 143 -16.61 -18.08 27.95
N LYS A 144 -15.86 -17.68 28.98
CA LYS A 144 -15.88 -16.31 29.48
C LYS A 144 -14.79 -15.47 28.81
N ILE A 145 -15.15 -14.29 28.30
CA ILE A 145 -14.17 -13.31 27.86
C ILE A 145 -13.45 -12.73 29.08
N ALA A 146 -12.12 -12.86 29.08
CA ALA A 146 -11.22 -12.42 30.15
C ALA A 146 -10.57 -11.07 29.85
N SER A 147 -10.36 -10.76 28.57
CA SER A 147 -9.76 -9.49 28.14
C SER A 147 -10.07 -9.20 26.67
N ILE A 148 -9.68 -8.02 26.19
CA ILE A 148 -9.86 -7.58 24.80
C ILE A 148 -8.70 -6.70 24.37
N GLY A 149 -8.26 -6.86 23.12
CA GLY A 149 -7.23 -6.03 22.49
C GLY A 149 -7.67 -5.55 21.11
N LEU A 150 -7.02 -4.50 20.62
CA LEU A 150 -7.24 -3.95 19.28
C LEU A 150 -6.00 -4.18 18.41
N ASN A 151 -6.19 -4.29 17.10
CA ASN A 151 -5.10 -4.38 16.12
C ASN A 151 -5.28 -3.35 14.98
N CYS A 152 -4.33 -3.29 14.06
CA CYS A 152 -4.30 -2.27 12.98
C CYS A 152 -5.54 -2.30 12.09
N SER A 153 -6.14 -3.48 11.87
CA SER A 153 -7.35 -3.63 11.04
C SER A 153 -8.58 -2.93 11.61
N SER A 154 -8.61 -2.54 12.89
CA SER A 154 -9.76 -1.83 13.47
C SER A 154 -10.06 -0.54 12.71
N CYS A 155 -9.05 0.29 12.51
CA CYS A 155 -9.15 1.56 11.80
C CYS A 155 -8.83 1.44 10.30
N HIS A 156 -8.03 0.46 9.90
CA HIS A 156 -7.44 0.37 8.56
C HIS A 156 -7.88 -0.86 7.75
N SER A 157 -8.99 -1.50 8.15
CA SER A 157 -9.70 -2.46 7.31
C SER A 157 -11.21 -2.19 7.32
N THR A 158 -11.88 -2.55 6.24
CA THR A 158 -13.34 -2.66 6.19
C THR A 158 -13.71 -4.01 5.56
N VAL A 159 -14.98 -4.21 5.22
CA VAL A 159 -15.45 -5.32 4.38
C VAL A 159 -16.12 -4.80 3.11
N ASP A 160 -16.26 -5.69 2.13
CA ASP A 160 -16.94 -5.42 0.85
C ASP A 160 -18.48 -5.41 0.92
N ASP A 161 -19.05 -5.57 2.12
CA ASP A 161 -20.49 -5.66 2.37
C ASP A 161 -21.22 -6.74 1.53
N SER A 162 -20.49 -7.76 1.05
CA SER A 162 -21.01 -8.80 0.15
C SER A 162 -22.12 -9.67 0.74
N PHE A 163 -22.29 -9.69 2.06
CA PHE A 163 -23.36 -10.43 2.74
C PHE A 163 -24.49 -9.50 3.19
N ILE A 164 -24.19 -8.59 4.12
CA ILE A 164 -25.05 -7.46 4.54
C ILE A 164 -24.15 -6.27 4.88
N PRO A 165 -24.66 -5.02 4.96
CA PRO A 165 -23.85 -3.89 5.38
C PRO A 165 -23.12 -4.16 6.70
N GLY A 166 -21.79 -4.09 6.69
CA GLY A 166 -20.93 -4.38 7.83
C GLY A 166 -20.43 -5.83 7.93
N ILE A 167 -20.93 -6.75 7.11
CA ILE A 167 -20.49 -8.16 7.04
C ILE A 167 -20.12 -8.53 5.60
N GLY A 168 -18.90 -8.99 5.39
CA GLY A 168 -18.42 -9.32 4.06
C GLY A 168 -16.97 -9.79 4.07
N LYS A 169 -16.33 -9.79 2.92
CA LYS A 169 -14.92 -10.15 2.78
C LYS A 169 -14.05 -8.97 3.18
N ARG A 170 -13.01 -9.27 3.95
CA ARG A 170 -12.08 -8.26 4.46
C ARG A 170 -11.35 -7.53 3.34
N LEU A 171 -11.27 -6.21 3.51
CA LEU A 171 -10.53 -5.29 2.66
C LEU A 171 -9.49 -4.54 3.50
N ASP A 172 -8.23 -4.98 3.46
CA ASP A 172 -7.13 -4.35 4.20
C ASP A 172 -6.62 -3.08 3.50
N GLY A 173 -6.18 -2.13 4.31
CA GLY A 173 -5.69 -0.82 3.85
C GLY A 173 -6.78 0.25 3.70
N TRP A 174 -8.04 -0.15 3.72
CA TRP A 174 -9.18 0.74 3.61
C TRP A 174 -9.44 1.41 4.96
N ALA A 175 -9.59 2.73 4.97
CA ALA A 175 -10.01 3.43 6.17
C ALA A 175 -11.44 3.02 6.55
N ASN A 176 -11.65 2.57 7.80
CA ASN A 176 -12.99 2.28 8.29
C ASN A 176 -13.73 3.59 8.59
N ARG A 177 -14.37 4.15 7.55
CA ARG A 177 -15.12 5.43 7.65
C ARG A 177 -16.44 5.34 8.43
N ASP A 178 -16.77 4.15 8.94
CA ASP A 178 -17.96 3.90 9.75
C ASP A 178 -17.63 3.84 11.23
N LEU A 179 -16.38 3.49 11.57
CA LEU A 179 -15.95 3.26 12.94
C LEU A 179 -16.14 4.49 13.81
N ASN A 180 -17.00 4.38 14.82
CA ASN A 180 -17.18 5.42 15.82
C ASN A 180 -16.29 5.14 17.04
N VAL A 181 -15.01 5.46 16.91
CA VAL A 181 -14.01 5.26 17.97
C VAL A 181 -14.42 5.96 19.26
N GLY A 182 -15.01 7.15 19.13
CA GLY A 182 -15.49 7.94 20.26
C GLY A 182 -16.55 7.23 21.09
N GLU A 183 -17.60 6.70 20.45
CA GLU A 183 -18.63 5.93 21.15
C GLU A 183 -18.10 4.61 21.70
N ILE A 184 -17.16 3.94 21.02
CA ILE A 184 -16.52 2.71 21.53
C ILE A 184 -15.76 2.99 22.83
N ILE A 185 -14.98 4.08 22.89
CA ILE A 185 -14.30 4.50 24.13
C ILE A 185 -15.35 4.88 25.18
N ALA A 186 -16.39 5.64 24.79
CA ALA A 186 -17.46 6.04 25.70
C ALA A 186 -18.32 4.87 26.21
N PHE A 187 -18.25 3.69 25.58
CA PHE A 187 -18.89 2.46 26.02
C PHE A 187 -18.12 1.74 27.14
N ALA A 188 -16.81 2.01 27.28
CA ALA A 188 -15.99 1.39 28.32
C ALA A 188 -16.49 1.72 29.74
N PRO A 189 -16.62 0.73 30.65
CA PRO A 189 -17.08 0.95 32.03
C PRO A 189 -16.22 1.92 32.83
N ASP A 190 -14.91 1.90 32.61
CA ASP A 190 -13.95 2.67 33.41
C ASP A 190 -13.07 3.53 32.49
N LEU A 191 -13.21 4.84 32.58
CA LEU A 191 -12.32 5.80 31.91
C LEU A 191 -11.41 6.53 32.90
N SER A 192 -11.26 6.04 34.13
CA SER A 192 -10.48 6.72 35.18
C SER A 192 -9.03 6.94 34.79
N THR A 193 -8.40 5.99 34.11
CA THR A 193 -7.03 6.12 33.59
C THR A 193 -6.90 7.27 32.59
N VAL A 194 -7.85 7.39 31.66
CA VAL A 194 -7.88 8.47 30.65
C VAL A 194 -8.20 9.81 31.30
N ALA A 195 -9.18 9.82 32.19
CA ALA A 195 -9.58 11.01 32.95
C ALA A 195 -8.43 11.56 33.80
N ALA A 196 -7.67 10.68 34.45
CA ALA A 196 -6.47 11.04 35.21
C ALA A 196 -5.37 11.61 34.30
N LEU A 197 -5.13 11.01 33.13
CA LEU A 197 -4.15 11.50 32.15
C LEU A 197 -4.49 12.92 31.67
N LEU A 198 -5.77 13.17 31.39
CA LEU A 198 -6.27 14.45 30.87
C LEU A 198 -6.57 15.48 31.97
N GLY A 199 -6.52 15.08 33.26
CA GLY A 199 -6.81 15.97 34.39
C GLY A 199 -8.28 16.41 34.49
N VAL A 200 -9.21 15.57 34.03
CA VAL A 200 -10.67 15.82 34.03
C VAL A 200 -11.44 14.66 34.65
N ASP A 201 -12.76 14.74 34.75
CA ASP A 201 -13.60 13.61 35.17
C ASP A 201 -14.01 12.72 33.99
N GLN A 202 -14.48 11.51 34.28
CA GLN A 202 -14.87 10.54 33.24
C GLN A 202 -16.02 11.01 32.35
N ASN A 203 -16.97 11.79 32.87
CA ASN A 203 -18.08 12.30 32.05
C ASN A 203 -17.56 13.31 31.04
N THR A 204 -16.64 14.19 31.46
CA THR A 204 -15.96 15.11 30.54
C THR A 204 -15.22 14.35 29.43
N VAL A 205 -14.54 13.24 29.75
CA VAL A 205 -13.92 12.38 28.72
C VAL A 205 -14.97 11.86 27.74
N ARG A 206 -16.08 11.30 28.24
CA ARG A 206 -17.17 10.78 27.38
C ARG A 206 -17.76 11.87 26.49
N ASP A 207 -18.03 13.04 27.04
CA ASP A 207 -18.59 14.16 26.29
C ASP A 207 -17.66 14.57 25.14
N VAL A 208 -16.34 14.61 25.38
CA VAL A 208 -15.33 14.94 24.35
C VAL A 208 -15.27 13.86 23.27
N VAL A 209 -15.05 12.59 23.64
CA VAL A 209 -14.82 11.54 22.63
C VAL A 209 -16.06 11.30 21.77
N ARG A 210 -17.28 11.46 22.32
CA ARG A 210 -18.53 11.37 21.54
C ARG A 210 -18.66 12.44 20.47
N THR A 211 -17.96 13.56 20.60
CA THR A 211 -17.99 14.60 19.56
C THR A 211 -17.27 14.19 18.27
N TRP A 212 -16.38 13.20 18.32
CA TRP A 212 -15.56 12.82 17.16
C TRP A 212 -16.39 12.33 15.97
N GLY A 213 -17.41 11.52 16.25
CA GLY A 213 -18.26 10.91 15.24
C GLY A 213 -17.58 9.81 14.42
N PRO A 214 -18.31 9.20 13.45
CA PRO A 214 -17.83 8.08 12.66
C PRO A 214 -16.62 8.41 11.78
N GLY A 215 -15.72 7.43 11.64
CA GLY A 215 -14.55 7.50 10.78
C GLY A 215 -13.49 8.49 11.24
N LYS A 216 -13.53 8.91 12.51
CA LYS A 216 -12.64 9.93 13.08
C LYS A 216 -11.96 9.48 14.37
N PHE A 217 -10.75 9.99 14.58
CA PHE A 217 -9.92 9.79 15.77
C PHE A 217 -9.01 11.00 15.99
N ASP A 218 -8.81 11.40 17.25
CA ASP A 218 -7.91 12.48 17.64
C ASP A 218 -6.67 11.92 18.34
N ALA A 219 -5.64 11.59 17.56
CA ALA A 219 -4.38 11.05 18.08
C ALA A 219 -3.63 12.08 18.94
N GLU A 220 -3.86 13.37 18.72
CA GLU A 220 -3.14 14.43 19.45
C GLU A 220 -3.79 14.80 20.78
N LEU A 221 -5.01 14.31 21.08
CA LEU A 221 -5.71 14.59 22.34
C LEU A 221 -4.84 14.22 23.56
N PHE A 222 -4.18 13.06 23.52
CA PHE A 222 -3.33 12.59 24.62
C PHE A 222 -1.98 13.31 24.71
N PHE A 223 -1.65 14.18 23.75
CA PHE A 223 -0.41 14.93 23.74
C PHE A 223 -0.60 16.39 24.15
N ASP A 224 -1.65 17.02 23.63
CA ASP A 224 -1.88 18.46 23.80
C ASP A 224 -3.19 18.86 24.50
N GLY A 225 -4.11 17.90 24.70
CA GLY A 225 -5.38 18.13 25.40
C GLY A 225 -6.37 19.00 24.66
N LYS A 226 -6.14 19.34 23.38
CA LYS A 226 -7.07 20.16 22.59
C LYS A 226 -8.21 19.30 22.06
N THR A 227 -9.43 19.78 22.19
CA THR A 227 -10.64 19.01 21.84
C THR A 227 -11.43 19.63 20.69
N GLN A 228 -11.26 20.93 20.46
CA GLN A 228 -12.01 21.69 19.46
C GLN A 228 -11.07 22.57 18.63
N ARG A 229 -11.45 22.73 17.37
CA ARG A 229 -10.86 23.69 16.44
C ARG A 229 -11.35 25.12 16.76
N PRO A 230 -10.73 26.16 16.19
CA PRO A 230 -11.15 27.55 16.40
C PRO A 230 -12.58 27.86 15.96
N ASP A 231 -13.14 27.08 15.03
CA ASP A 231 -14.53 27.21 14.57
C ASP A 231 -15.55 26.44 15.43
N GLY A 232 -15.09 25.82 16.53
CA GLY A 232 -15.92 25.09 17.48
C GLY A 232 -16.23 23.64 17.09
N LEU A 233 -15.79 23.19 15.92
CA LEU A 233 -15.92 21.79 15.51
C LEU A 233 -14.88 20.89 16.20
N PRO A 234 -15.13 19.58 16.31
CA PRO A 234 -14.21 18.65 16.97
C PRO A 234 -12.82 18.64 16.32
N ALA A 235 -11.78 18.51 17.14
CA ALA A 235 -10.39 18.44 16.68
C ALA A 235 -10.03 17.12 15.98
N ALA A 236 -10.88 16.09 16.10
CA ALA A 236 -10.65 14.77 15.54
C ALA A 236 -10.50 14.77 14.01
N THR A 237 -9.53 13.99 13.55
CA THR A 237 -9.22 13.82 12.13
C THR A 237 -9.87 12.56 11.57
N LEU A 238 -10.13 12.55 10.28
CA LEU A 238 -10.60 11.38 9.54
C LEU A 238 -9.53 10.28 9.56
N LEU A 239 -9.95 9.03 9.72
CA LEU A 239 -9.05 7.89 9.60
C LEU A 239 -8.45 7.84 8.18
N PRO A 240 -7.11 7.82 8.03
CA PRO A 240 -6.47 7.74 6.73
C PRO A 240 -6.48 6.31 6.19
N SER A 241 -6.39 6.16 4.87
CA SER A 241 -6.14 4.88 4.22
C SER A 241 -4.71 4.43 4.49
N ALA A 242 -4.51 3.12 4.64
CA ALA A 242 -3.18 2.50 4.73
C ALA A 242 -2.71 1.87 3.39
N PHE A 243 -3.55 1.89 2.35
CA PHE A 243 -3.14 1.52 0.99
C PHE A 243 -2.39 2.66 0.26
N GLY A 244 -1.71 2.31 -0.84
CA GLY A 244 -1.15 3.28 -1.79
C GLY A 244 0.04 4.08 -1.23
N LEU A 245 0.75 3.50 -0.26
CA LEU A 245 1.85 4.16 0.45
C LEU A 245 3.23 3.84 -0.14
N ALA A 246 3.32 2.93 -1.10
CA ALA A 246 4.56 2.65 -1.80
C ALA A 246 5.16 3.92 -2.42
N GLY A 247 6.37 4.29 -2.00
CA GLY A 247 7.05 5.51 -2.44
C GLY A 247 6.65 6.80 -1.69
N VAL A 248 5.81 6.69 -0.66
CA VAL A 248 5.40 7.80 0.20
C VAL A 248 6.27 7.82 1.46
N ASN A 249 6.99 8.92 1.68
CA ASN A 249 7.97 9.05 2.76
C ASN A 249 7.35 9.38 4.14
N LEU A 250 6.30 10.20 4.17
CA LEU A 250 5.60 10.63 5.39
C LEU A 250 4.15 10.14 5.35
N HIS A 251 3.62 9.67 6.48
CA HIS A 251 2.37 8.93 6.51
C HIS A 251 1.16 9.78 6.92
N THR A 252 1.25 10.56 8.01
CA THR A 252 0.10 11.33 8.53
C THR A 252 -0.28 12.49 7.61
N TYR A 253 -1.46 13.08 7.83
CA TYR A 253 -1.89 14.31 7.15
C TYR A 253 -0.94 15.49 7.40
N THR A 254 -0.23 15.48 8.53
CA THR A 254 0.69 16.53 8.95
C THR A 254 2.16 16.15 8.80
N GLY A 255 2.45 14.98 8.23
CA GLY A 255 3.80 14.52 7.93
C GLY A 255 4.67 14.18 9.14
N TRP A 256 4.07 13.84 10.29
CA TRP A 256 4.76 13.59 11.57
C TRP A 256 5.95 12.62 11.46
N GLY A 257 5.84 11.61 10.59
CA GLY A 257 6.92 10.66 10.32
C GLY A 257 6.56 9.64 9.24
N SER A 258 7.48 8.69 9.02
CA SER A 258 7.28 7.57 8.08
C SER A 258 6.27 6.55 8.60
N VAL A 259 5.89 5.58 7.75
CA VAL A 259 4.97 4.49 8.13
C VAL A 259 5.47 3.73 9.37
N THR A 260 6.76 3.36 9.40
CA THR A 260 7.33 2.66 10.56
C THR A 260 7.32 3.50 11.83
N HIS A 261 7.60 4.80 11.73
CA HIS A 261 7.54 5.71 12.87
C HIS A 261 6.10 5.81 13.40
N TRP A 262 5.13 5.99 12.50
CA TRP A 262 3.72 6.10 12.87
C TRP A 262 3.18 4.81 13.48
N ASN A 263 3.54 3.64 12.93
CA ASN A 263 3.19 2.34 13.52
C ASN A 263 3.73 2.22 14.95
N ALA A 264 4.97 2.64 15.20
CA ALA A 264 5.54 2.61 16.54
C ALA A 264 4.82 3.57 17.49
N LEU A 265 4.50 4.79 17.03
CA LEU A 265 3.74 5.77 17.81
C LEU A 265 2.35 5.22 18.17
N VAL A 266 1.58 4.78 17.17
CA VAL A 266 0.23 4.27 17.37
C VAL A 266 0.22 3.02 18.24
N ALA A 267 1.07 2.04 17.99
CA ALA A 267 1.11 0.80 18.77
C ALA A 267 1.47 1.06 20.25
N ASN A 268 2.39 1.99 20.54
CA ASN A 268 2.80 2.28 21.92
C ASN A 268 1.87 3.28 22.63
N LEU A 269 1.51 4.37 21.97
CA LEU A 269 0.88 5.54 22.62
C LEU A 269 -0.64 5.62 22.43
N GLU A 270 -1.16 5.19 21.28
CA GLU A 270 -2.60 5.31 20.96
C GLU A 270 -3.36 4.01 21.26
N MET A 271 -2.80 2.88 20.85
CA MET A 271 -3.34 1.55 21.14
C MET A 271 -2.93 1.08 22.54
N HIS A 272 -1.98 1.77 23.18
CA HIS A 272 -1.46 1.45 24.52
C HIS A 272 -0.88 0.04 24.63
N GLY A 273 -0.15 -0.41 23.60
CA GLY A 273 0.61 -1.65 23.62
C GLY A 273 1.87 -1.58 24.48
N VAL A 274 2.62 -2.67 24.51
CA VAL A 274 3.81 -2.86 25.34
C VAL A 274 5.04 -2.85 24.45
N GLY A 275 5.81 -1.76 24.46
CA GLY A 275 6.99 -1.65 23.60
C GLY A 275 7.93 -0.50 23.92
N THR A 276 8.78 -0.19 22.94
CA THR A 276 9.68 0.95 22.96
C THR A 276 9.24 2.00 21.95
N PHE A 277 9.16 3.25 22.38
CA PHE A 277 8.96 4.40 21.50
C PHE A 277 9.87 5.55 21.92
N TYR A 278 10.45 6.24 20.93
CA TYR A 278 11.32 7.38 21.16
C TYR A 278 11.10 8.45 20.10
N ASP A 279 10.63 9.61 20.55
CA ASP A 279 10.54 10.84 19.76
C ASP A 279 10.74 12.04 20.69
N PRO A 280 11.94 12.64 20.75
CA PRO A 280 12.21 13.74 21.66
C PRO A 280 11.42 15.01 21.31
N ARG A 281 10.80 15.10 20.12
CA ARG A 281 9.94 16.24 19.76
C ARG A 281 8.71 16.33 20.66
N LEU A 282 8.26 15.20 21.23
CA LEU A 282 7.16 15.15 22.21
C LEU A 282 7.54 15.65 23.62
N ASN A 283 8.81 15.97 23.87
CA ASN A 283 9.26 16.48 25.17
C ASN A 283 9.10 18.00 25.32
N ASP A 284 8.58 18.70 24.32
CA ASP A 284 8.26 20.12 24.42
C ASP A 284 7.03 20.33 25.33
N PRO A 285 7.18 20.90 26.53
CA PRO A 285 6.08 21.05 27.49
C PRO A 285 5.10 22.16 27.12
N VAL A 286 5.45 23.03 26.17
CA VAL A 286 4.55 24.09 25.67
C VAL A 286 3.68 23.52 24.56
N LYS A 287 4.27 22.77 23.65
CA LYS A 287 3.56 22.20 22.49
C LYS A 287 2.79 20.93 22.86
N PHE A 288 3.41 20.05 23.65
CA PHE A 288 2.87 18.75 24.05
C PHE A 288 2.86 18.60 25.58
N PRO A 289 2.11 19.43 26.32
CA PRO A 289 2.13 19.45 27.78
C PRO A 289 1.83 18.09 28.43
N ILE A 290 0.89 17.32 27.86
CA ILE A 290 0.50 16.01 28.42
C ILE A 290 1.58 14.97 28.11
N ALA A 291 2.08 14.94 26.86
CA ALA A 291 3.13 14.01 26.46
C ALA A 291 4.42 14.24 27.26
N ALA A 292 4.84 15.50 27.41
CA ALA A 292 6.04 15.87 28.16
C ALA A 292 5.91 15.53 29.65
N ALA A 293 4.75 15.78 30.27
CA ALA A 293 4.50 15.45 31.67
C ALA A 293 4.51 13.94 31.96
N ASN A 294 4.16 13.11 30.96
CA ASN A 294 4.08 11.66 31.08
C ASN A 294 5.24 10.92 30.37
N ASN A 295 6.26 11.63 29.90
CA ASN A 295 7.44 11.09 29.23
C ASN A 295 7.11 10.21 28.00
N PHE A 296 6.08 10.58 27.24
CA PHE A 296 5.67 9.85 26.02
C PHE A 296 6.71 9.94 24.90
N GLY A 297 7.59 10.95 24.91
CA GLY A 297 8.72 11.02 23.98
C GLY A 297 9.82 9.97 24.21
N ASN A 298 9.75 9.18 25.29
CA ASN A 298 10.71 8.11 25.59
C ASN A 298 10.07 7.00 26.44
N VAL A 299 9.25 6.17 25.80
CA VAL A 299 8.62 4.99 26.41
C VAL A 299 9.51 3.77 26.21
N ARG A 300 9.72 3.00 27.27
CA ARG A 300 10.50 1.75 27.26
C ARG A 300 9.87 0.75 28.21
N THR A 301 9.62 -0.46 27.72
CA THR A 301 9.14 -1.59 28.52
C THR A 301 10.22 -2.67 28.59
N GLU A 302 10.18 -3.52 29.63
CA GLU A 302 11.13 -4.65 29.75
C GLU A 302 10.88 -5.72 28.68
N ASN A 303 9.61 -5.93 28.32
CA ASN A 303 9.17 -6.92 27.34
C ASN A 303 8.60 -6.21 26.11
N ASP A 304 9.46 -5.75 25.21
CA ASP A 304 9.03 -5.07 23.99
C ASP A 304 8.35 -6.05 23.01
N LEU A 305 7.04 -5.85 22.79
CA LEU A 305 6.21 -6.65 21.89
C LEU A 305 5.97 -5.98 20.54
N ILE A 306 6.58 -4.81 20.27
CA ILE A 306 6.28 -3.98 19.10
C ILE A 306 7.48 -3.92 18.15
N THR A 307 8.67 -3.62 18.65
CA THR A 307 9.81 -3.20 17.82
C THR A 307 10.18 -4.22 16.74
N SER A 308 10.18 -5.51 17.06
CA SER A 308 10.54 -6.58 16.11
C SER A 308 9.55 -6.76 14.96
N LYS A 309 8.30 -6.31 15.14
CA LYS A 309 7.19 -6.48 14.18
C LYS A 309 7.12 -5.35 13.15
N LEU A 310 7.72 -4.20 13.46
CA LEU A 310 7.67 -3.00 12.63
C LEU A 310 8.18 -3.20 11.18
N PRO A 311 9.25 -3.97 10.90
CA PRO A 311 9.73 -4.17 9.53
C PRO A 311 8.73 -4.92 8.65
N ALA A 312 8.20 -6.04 9.13
CA ALA A 312 7.23 -6.86 8.39
C ALA A 312 5.91 -6.11 8.21
N LEU A 313 5.40 -5.47 9.28
CA LEU A 313 4.20 -4.63 9.22
C LEU A 313 4.32 -3.51 8.17
N HIS A 314 5.46 -2.81 8.16
CA HIS A 314 5.73 -1.79 7.15
C HIS A 314 5.73 -2.38 5.74
N PHE A 315 6.41 -3.51 5.54
CA PHE A 315 6.49 -4.17 4.23
C PHE A 315 5.10 -4.55 3.71
N TYR A 316 4.25 -5.12 4.56
CA TYR A 316 2.86 -5.43 4.21
C TYR A 316 2.06 -4.18 3.85
N GLN A 317 2.12 -3.10 4.65
CA GLN A 317 1.41 -1.85 4.33
C GLN A 317 1.87 -1.22 3.02
N LEU A 318 3.16 -1.30 2.66
CA LEU A 318 3.64 -0.84 1.35
C LEU A 318 3.11 -1.69 0.19
N SER A 319 2.72 -2.94 0.44
CA SER A 319 2.16 -3.84 -0.59
C SER A 319 0.68 -3.58 -0.87
N LEU A 320 -0.02 -2.86 0.01
CA LEU A 320 -1.45 -2.60 -0.11
C LEU A 320 -1.71 -1.63 -1.27
N LEU A 321 -2.34 -2.13 -2.33
CA LEU A 321 -2.63 -1.37 -3.54
C LEU A 321 -3.82 -0.42 -3.35
N SER A 322 -3.76 0.72 -4.02
CA SER A 322 -4.89 1.64 -4.09
C SER A 322 -6.07 1.01 -4.83
N PRO A 323 -7.30 1.05 -4.27
CA PRO A 323 -8.48 0.46 -4.89
C PRO A 323 -8.77 0.99 -6.29
N LYS A 324 -9.10 0.07 -7.19
CA LYS A 324 -9.62 0.39 -8.51
C LYS A 324 -10.97 1.12 -8.36
N PRO A 325 -11.22 2.19 -9.12
CA PRO A 325 -12.54 2.79 -9.16
C PRO A 325 -13.60 1.76 -9.60
N PRO A 326 -14.79 1.71 -8.97
CA PRO A 326 -15.85 0.82 -9.38
C PRO A 326 -16.23 1.06 -10.85
N GLU A 327 -16.65 0.00 -11.55
CA GLU A 327 -17.07 0.13 -12.95
C GLU A 327 -18.25 1.10 -13.07
N GLY A 328 -18.17 2.03 -14.03
CA GLY A 328 -19.20 3.05 -14.25
C GLY A 328 -19.27 4.15 -13.17
N SER A 329 -18.33 4.19 -12.21
CA SER A 329 -18.31 5.22 -11.15
C SER A 329 -17.84 6.60 -11.62
N TYR A 330 -17.31 6.70 -12.84
CA TYR A 330 -16.88 7.94 -13.47
C TYR A 330 -17.09 7.91 -14.99
N ASP A 331 -17.17 9.09 -15.61
CA ASP A 331 -17.21 9.26 -17.05
C ASP A 331 -15.80 9.24 -17.65
N GLN A 332 -15.52 8.25 -18.50
CA GLN A 332 -14.19 8.05 -19.07
C GLN A 332 -13.75 9.19 -20.00
N ALA A 333 -14.65 9.77 -20.79
CA ALA A 333 -14.30 10.85 -21.71
C ALA A 333 -13.98 12.15 -20.94
N GLN A 334 -14.77 12.44 -19.91
CA GLN A 334 -14.54 13.56 -19.00
C GLN A 334 -13.27 13.36 -18.17
N ALA A 335 -12.98 12.14 -17.73
CA ALA A 335 -11.74 11.82 -17.01
C ALA A 335 -10.49 12.03 -17.88
N GLU A 336 -10.51 11.66 -19.15
CA GLU A 336 -9.39 11.96 -20.08
C GLU A 336 -9.22 13.46 -20.32
N ALA A 337 -10.32 14.21 -20.46
CA ALA A 337 -10.27 15.68 -20.53
C ALA A 337 -9.73 16.28 -19.21
N GLY A 338 -10.16 15.74 -18.07
CA GLY A 338 -9.73 16.15 -16.74
C GLY A 338 -8.25 15.90 -16.50
N LYS A 339 -7.71 14.79 -17.00
CA LYS A 339 -6.27 14.50 -16.96
C LYS A 339 -5.44 15.56 -17.65
N LEU A 340 -5.90 16.08 -18.80
CA LEU A 340 -5.20 17.17 -19.49
C LEU A 340 -5.22 18.45 -18.65
N LEU A 341 -6.37 18.78 -18.05
CA LEU A 341 -6.52 19.95 -17.18
C LEU A 341 -5.64 19.85 -15.93
N PHE A 342 -5.61 18.67 -15.29
CA PHE A 342 -4.82 18.37 -14.10
C PHE A 342 -3.34 18.68 -14.29
N ASN A 343 -2.81 18.38 -15.48
CA ASN A 343 -1.39 18.60 -15.83
C ASN A 343 -1.12 19.98 -16.47
N SER A 344 -2.14 20.82 -16.64
CA SER A 344 -2.01 22.10 -17.35
C SER A 344 -2.69 23.24 -16.60
N LYS A 345 -3.91 23.63 -17.01
CA LYS A 345 -4.61 24.80 -16.48
C LYS A 345 -4.85 24.71 -14.96
N ALA A 346 -5.20 23.52 -14.47
CA ALA A 346 -5.50 23.30 -13.06
C ALA A 346 -4.25 23.11 -12.19
N LYS A 347 -3.09 22.84 -12.80
CA LYS A 347 -1.77 22.70 -12.15
C LYS A 347 -1.70 21.72 -10.97
N CYS A 348 -2.68 20.84 -10.81
CA CYS A 348 -2.73 19.90 -9.69
C CYS A 348 -1.48 19.01 -9.62
N SER A 349 -0.88 18.69 -10.77
CA SER A 349 0.33 17.89 -10.86
C SER A 349 1.60 18.56 -10.31
N GLU A 350 1.57 19.86 -9.95
CA GLU A 350 2.71 20.54 -9.32
C GLU A 350 2.97 19.98 -7.91
N CYS A 351 1.92 19.62 -7.16
CA CYS A 351 2.04 18.90 -5.88
C CYS A 351 1.69 17.41 -6.03
N HIS A 352 0.64 17.07 -6.78
CA HIS A 352 0.18 15.69 -6.94
C HIS A 352 0.85 14.97 -8.12
N VAL A 353 2.18 14.82 -8.04
CA VAL A 353 3.04 14.33 -9.13
C VAL A 353 2.80 12.83 -9.43
N PRO A 354 2.40 12.43 -10.65
CA PRO A 354 2.29 11.02 -11.04
C PRO A 354 3.67 10.29 -11.03
N PRO A 355 3.72 8.96 -10.85
CA PRO A 355 2.59 8.03 -10.78
C PRO A 355 2.03 7.79 -9.37
N ILE A 356 2.67 8.33 -8.32
CA ILE A 356 2.23 8.15 -6.92
C ILE A 356 1.30 9.27 -6.42
N PHE A 357 1.14 10.34 -7.22
CA PHE A 357 0.26 11.48 -6.95
C PHE A 357 0.57 12.21 -5.65
N THR A 358 1.87 12.33 -5.37
CA THR A 358 2.48 13.11 -4.29
C THR A 358 3.89 13.52 -4.73
N GLU A 359 4.40 14.64 -4.25
CA GLU A 359 5.77 15.08 -4.59
C GLU A 359 6.82 14.05 -4.16
N PRO A 360 7.81 13.75 -5.01
CA PRO A 360 8.93 12.92 -4.60
C PRO A 360 9.84 13.68 -3.63
N GLY A 361 10.26 13.03 -2.54
CA GLY A 361 11.18 13.63 -1.58
C GLY A 361 10.45 14.36 -0.45
N TYR A 362 10.33 15.68 -0.51
CA TYR A 362 9.71 16.48 0.55
C TYR A 362 8.38 17.07 0.07
N ASN A 363 7.27 16.51 0.55
CA ASN A 363 5.90 16.75 0.08
C ASN A 363 5.06 17.47 1.15
N MET A 364 5.65 18.48 1.79
CA MET A 364 5.04 19.23 2.89
C MET A 364 4.76 20.66 2.46
N HIS A 365 3.58 21.16 2.83
CA HIS A 365 3.07 22.49 2.51
C HIS A 365 2.60 23.20 3.77
N THR A 366 2.86 24.50 3.84
CA THR A 366 2.31 25.37 4.87
C THR A 366 0.79 25.46 4.70
N PRO A 367 0.04 25.74 5.78
CA PRO A 367 -1.40 25.99 5.69
C PRO A 367 -1.76 27.11 4.71
N ASP A 368 -0.93 28.16 4.66
CA ASP A 368 -1.08 29.28 3.74
C ASP A 368 -0.89 28.85 2.27
N GLU A 369 0.03 27.94 1.95
CA GLU A 369 0.24 27.45 0.58
C GLU A 369 -0.94 26.67 0.01
N ILE A 370 -1.76 26.06 0.88
CA ILE A 370 -2.93 25.25 0.48
C ILE A 370 -4.27 25.88 0.89
N GLY A 371 -4.25 27.11 1.41
CA GLY A 371 -5.43 27.92 1.69
C GLY A 371 -6.29 27.41 2.86
N ILE A 372 -5.70 26.75 3.86
CA ILE A 372 -6.43 26.28 5.05
C ILE A 372 -5.83 26.81 6.35
N ASP A 373 -6.58 26.68 7.45
CA ASP A 373 -6.10 27.03 8.79
C ASP A 373 -4.93 26.13 9.24
N ASN A 374 -4.20 26.61 10.25
CA ASN A 374 -3.04 25.92 10.79
C ASN A 374 -3.32 25.09 12.05
N PHE A 375 -4.58 24.90 12.44
CA PHE A 375 -4.89 24.29 13.74
C PHE A 375 -4.28 22.90 13.85
N GLN A 376 -4.54 22.01 12.88
CA GLN A 376 -4.05 20.63 12.97
C GLN A 376 -2.55 20.53 12.71
N SER A 377 -2.01 21.29 11.75
CA SER A 377 -0.58 21.26 11.47
C SER A 377 0.24 21.71 12.69
N MET A 378 -0.19 22.75 13.41
CA MET A 378 0.49 23.21 14.63
C MET A 378 0.41 22.23 15.81
N ARG A 379 -0.44 21.20 15.74
CA ARG A 379 -0.47 20.09 16.71
C ARG A 379 0.53 18.98 16.37
N SER A 380 1.16 19.02 15.21
CA SER A 380 2.24 18.11 14.82
C SER A 380 3.61 18.73 15.02
N PRO A 381 4.69 17.94 15.21
CA PRO A 381 6.04 18.48 15.28
C PRO A 381 6.48 19.25 14.04
N ASP A 382 6.00 18.85 12.87
CA ASP A 382 6.44 19.38 11.57
C ASP A 382 5.72 20.68 11.18
N GLU A 383 4.59 21.02 11.81
CA GLU A 383 3.85 22.30 11.60
C GLU A 383 3.34 22.52 10.17
N MET A 384 3.22 21.43 9.40
CA MET A 384 2.91 21.46 7.98
C MET A 384 1.82 20.44 7.64
N TYR A 385 1.28 20.51 6.43
CA TYR A 385 0.40 19.49 5.86
C TYR A 385 1.11 18.75 4.74
N ARG A 386 0.83 17.45 4.60
CA ARG A 386 1.42 16.62 3.59
C ARG A 386 0.53 16.52 2.35
N THR A 387 1.13 16.53 1.17
CA THR A 387 0.45 16.17 -0.08
C THR A 387 0.02 14.71 -0.05
N THR A 388 -1.26 14.44 0.24
CA THR A 388 -1.76 13.07 0.31
C THR A 388 -1.86 12.43 -1.08
N PRO A 389 -1.53 11.13 -1.25
CA PRO A 389 -1.75 10.41 -2.50
C PRO A 389 -3.21 10.46 -2.93
N LEU A 390 -3.44 10.59 -4.24
CA LEU A 390 -4.78 10.69 -4.84
C LEU A 390 -5.31 9.37 -5.40
N LYS A 391 -4.48 8.33 -5.56
CA LYS A 391 -4.99 7.03 -6.00
C LYS A 391 -5.96 6.46 -4.97
N GLY A 392 -7.11 5.99 -5.43
CA GLY A 392 -8.21 5.54 -4.59
C GLY A 392 -8.95 6.67 -3.87
N ILE A 393 -8.81 7.94 -4.29
CA ILE A 393 -9.45 9.09 -3.60
C ILE A 393 -10.98 8.98 -3.54
N TRP A 394 -11.60 8.28 -4.48
CA TRP A 394 -13.05 8.01 -4.48
C TRP A 394 -13.51 7.28 -3.20
N THR A 395 -12.64 6.53 -2.53
CA THR A 395 -12.95 5.88 -1.24
C THR A 395 -13.19 6.87 -0.10
N ARG A 396 -12.76 8.14 -0.26
CA ARG A 396 -12.92 9.21 0.74
C ARG A 396 -14.22 10.00 0.60
N MET A 397 -15.10 9.62 -0.33
CA MET A 397 -16.42 10.26 -0.48
C MET A 397 -17.29 10.17 0.78
N LYS A 398 -17.04 9.18 1.65
CA LYS A 398 -17.66 9.09 2.97
C LYS A 398 -16.84 9.85 4.02
N GLY A 399 -17.50 10.76 4.72
CA GLY A 399 -16.90 11.61 5.76
C GLY A 399 -16.22 12.88 5.22
N GLY A 400 -16.09 13.02 3.89
CA GLY A 400 -15.50 14.19 3.25
C GLY A 400 -13.98 14.10 3.04
N PHE A 401 -13.42 15.20 2.54
CA PHE A 401 -12.03 15.33 2.12
C PHE A 401 -11.22 16.18 3.10
N TYR A 402 -9.90 16.19 2.90
CA TYR A 402 -8.89 16.69 3.84
C TYR A 402 -8.80 15.85 5.12
N HIS A 403 -7.99 16.30 6.08
CA HIS A 403 -7.76 15.60 7.33
C HIS A 403 -8.98 15.60 8.25
N ASP A 404 -9.96 16.49 8.06
CA ASP A 404 -11.07 16.71 8.99
C ASP A 404 -12.47 16.64 8.35
N GLY A 405 -12.54 16.42 7.04
CA GLY A 405 -13.80 16.34 6.30
C GLY A 405 -14.41 17.69 5.95
N ARG A 406 -13.64 18.80 6.03
CA ARG A 406 -14.15 20.17 5.79
C ARG A 406 -14.78 20.37 4.41
N PHE A 407 -14.38 19.58 3.42
CA PHE A 407 -14.99 19.57 2.10
C PHE A 407 -15.84 18.32 1.95
N ALA A 408 -17.15 18.50 1.71
CA ALA A 408 -18.08 17.39 1.62
C ALA A 408 -17.88 16.58 0.32
N THR A 409 -17.52 17.24 -0.78
CA THR A 409 -17.38 16.63 -2.10
C THR A 409 -16.03 16.95 -2.76
N LEU A 410 -15.65 16.14 -3.77
CA LEU A 410 -14.50 16.49 -4.63
C LEU A 410 -14.71 17.82 -5.36
N MET A 411 -15.96 18.17 -5.69
CA MET A 411 -16.26 19.46 -6.31
C MET A 411 -15.95 20.62 -5.36
N ASP A 412 -16.23 20.47 -4.06
CA ASP A 412 -15.87 21.49 -3.06
C ASP A 412 -14.35 21.66 -2.95
N VAL A 413 -13.58 20.56 -3.04
CA VAL A 413 -12.11 20.61 -3.08
C VAL A 413 -11.60 21.32 -4.35
N VAL A 414 -12.19 21.00 -5.51
CA VAL A 414 -11.81 21.64 -6.79
C VAL A 414 -12.16 23.13 -6.77
N ASN A 415 -13.33 23.49 -6.24
CA ASN A 415 -13.74 24.90 -6.08
C ASN A 415 -12.79 25.65 -5.14
N HIS A 416 -12.42 25.05 -4.00
CA HIS A 416 -11.45 25.63 -3.08
C HIS A 416 -10.15 26.02 -3.78
N TYR A 417 -9.55 25.10 -4.54
CA TYR A 417 -8.29 25.38 -5.22
C TYR A 417 -8.44 26.28 -6.45
N ASP A 418 -9.56 26.22 -7.17
CA ASP A 418 -9.85 27.16 -8.26
C ASP A 418 -9.94 28.60 -7.75
N ASP A 419 -10.67 28.81 -6.66
CA ASP A 419 -10.84 30.13 -6.03
C ASP A 419 -9.52 30.60 -5.39
N PHE A 420 -8.82 29.71 -4.68
CA PHE A 420 -7.60 30.05 -3.95
C PHE A 420 -6.43 30.43 -4.87
N PHE A 421 -6.27 29.72 -6.00
CA PHE A 421 -5.21 29.99 -6.97
C PHE A 421 -5.64 30.86 -8.16
N ASP A 422 -6.87 31.37 -8.17
CA ASP A 422 -7.45 32.20 -9.25
C ASP A 422 -7.28 31.54 -10.64
N LEU A 423 -7.64 30.26 -10.74
CA LEU A 423 -7.40 29.45 -11.95
C LEU A 423 -8.45 29.69 -13.06
N ALA A 424 -9.58 30.30 -12.69
CA ALA A 424 -10.71 30.61 -13.56
C ALA A 424 -11.18 29.40 -14.39
N LEU A 425 -11.38 28.26 -13.72
CA LEU A 425 -11.92 27.05 -14.32
C LEU A 425 -13.43 27.20 -14.57
N THR A 426 -13.86 26.81 -15.76
CA THR A 426 -15.28 26.70 -16.11
C THR A 426 -15.92 25.52 -15.36
N VAL A 427 -17.25 25.51 -15.26
CA VAL A 427 -18.01 24.42 -14.63
C VAL A 427 -17.70 23.06 -15.27
N GLU A 428 -17.56 23.02 -16.60
CA GLU A 428 -17.20 21.80 -17.33
C GLU A 428 -15.79 21.34 -17.00
N GLU A 429 -14.81 22.26 -16.95
CA GLU A 429 -13.42 21.92 -16.58
C GLU A 429 -13.34 21.35 -15.15
N LYS A 430 -14.06 21.94 -14.20
CA LYS A 430 -14.14 21.43 -12.82
C LYS A 430 -14.77 20.03 -12.77
N THR A 431 -15.83 19.80 -13.55
CA THR A 431 -16.48 18.49 -13.64
C THR A 431 -15.53 17.44 -14.22
N ASN A 432 -14.82 17.77 -15.30
CA ASN A 432 -13.81 16.91 -15.90
C ASN A 432 -12.70 16.54 -14.89
N LEU A 433 -12.21 17.50 -14.09
CA LEU A 433 -11.24 17.24 -13.02
C LEU A 433 -11.80 16.27 -11.97
N VAL A 434 -13.04 16.43 -11.54
CA VAL A 434 -13.69 15.51 -10.58
C VAL A 434 -13.76 14.09 -11.15
N GLU A 435 -14.14 13.94 -12.42
CA GLU A 435 -14.18 12.62 -13.08
C GLU A 435 -12.78 11.99 -13.22
N TYR A 436 -11.75 12.80 -13.49
CA TYR A 436 -10.36 12.33 -13.49
C TYR A 436 -9.90 11.88 -12.10
N LEU A 437 -10.20 12.65 -11.05
CA LEU A 437 -9.83 12.29 -9.68
C LEU A 437 -10.50 10.97 -9.26
N LYS A 438 -11.78 10.77 -9.61
CA LYS A 438 -12.48 9.51 -9.35
C LYS A 438 -11.84 8.32 -10.05
N SER A 439 -11.26 8.50 -11.24
CA SER A 439 -10.66 7.41 -12.02
C SER A 439 -9.31 6.92 -11.49
N LEU A 440 -8.69 7.62 -10.54
CA LEU A 440 -7.39 7.26 -10.01
C LEU A 440 -7.46 6.01 -9.11
N GLY A 441 -6.72 4.96 -9.48
CA GLY A 441 -6.51 3.73 -8.71
C GLY A 441 -5.24 3.01 -9.20
N ASP A 442 -4.86 1.91 -8.57
CA ASP A 442 -3.87 1.01 -9.16
C ASP A 442 -4.53 0.10 -10.21
N GLU A 443 -3.79 -0.22 -11.26
CA GLU A 443 -4.21 -1.22 -12.25
C GLU A 443 -4.09 -2.63 -11.65
N GLU A 444 -4.93 -3.56 -12.11
CA GLU A 444 -4.78 -4.97 -11.74
C GLU A 444 -3.40 -5.46 -12.18
N VAL A 445 -2.55 -5.75 -11.20
CA VAL A 445 -1.42 -6.63 -11.44
C VAL A 445 -2.00 -8.03 -11.56
N ILE A 446 -2.24 -8.51 -12.78
CA ILE A 446 -2.55 -9.91 -13.04
C ILE A 446 -1.29 -10.72 -12.69
N VAL A 447 -1.14 -11.07 -11.43
CA VAL A 447 -0.14 -12.04 -10.99
C VAL A 447 -0.75 -13.41 -11.21
N SER A 448 -0.37 -14.07 -12.31
CA SER A 448 -0.60 -15.50 -12.46
C SER A 448 0.25 -16.21 -11.39
N VAL A 449 -0.37 -16.61 -10.28
CA VAL A 449 0.28 -17.48 -9.29
C VAL A 449 0.45 -18.85 -9.93
N GLY A 450 1.66 -19.12 -10.41
CA GLY A 450 2.10 -20.42 -10.86
C GLY A 450 3.49 -20.68 -10.31
N GLU A 451 3.59 -21.62 -9.36
CA GLU A 451 4.87 -22.19 -8.96
C GLU A 451 5.62 -22.74 -10.18
N ASN A 452 6.94 -22.55 -10.18
CA ASN A 452 7.93 -22.89 -11.21
C ASN A 452 7.98 -21.95 -12.43
N SER A 453 8.87 -20.96 -12.28
CA SER A 453 9.59 -20.22 -13.33
C SER A 453 9.31 -20.66 -14.77
N SER A 454 8.45 -19.91 -15.46
CA SER A 454 8.47 -19.78 -16.91
C SER A 454 8.47 -18.29 -17.27
N PRO A 455 9.21 -17.89 -18.31
CA PRO A 455 9.39 -16.49 -18.65
C PRO A 455 8.04 -15.84 -18.92
N LEU A 456 7.83 -14.64 -18.33
CA LEU A 456 6.65 -13.79 -18.50
C LEU A 456 6.20 -13.83 -19.96
N ILE A 457 5.02 -14.39 -20.21
CA ILE A 457 4.43 -14.42 -21.55
C ILE A 457 3.83 -13.03 -21.82
N PRO A 458 4.30 -12.30 -22.85
CA PRO A 458 3.73 -11.02 -23.26
C PRO A 458 2.24 -11.16 -23.57
N LEU A 459 1.43 -10.15 -23.26
CA LEU A 459 -0.01 -10.16 -23.58
C LEU A 459 -0.29 -9.98 -25.09
N GLU A 460 0.62 -9.30 -25.80
CA GLU A 460 0.51 -9.00 -27.23
C GLU A 460 1.82 -9.25 -27.98
N TYR A 461 1.75 -9.34 -29.32
CA TYR A 461 2.93 -9.32 -30.17
C TYR A 461 3.54 -7.91 -30.17
N ASN A 462 4.85 -7.80 -29.90
CA ASN A 462 5.53 -6.52 -29.93
C ASN A 462 6.85 -6.58 -30.71
N LEU A 463 7.16 -5.52 -31.45
CA LEU A 463 8.43 -5.33 -32.14
C LEU A 463 9.09 -4.05 -31.65
N TYR A 464 10.17 -4.19 -30.89
CA TYR A 464 10.87 -3.07 -30.28
C TYR A 464 11.76 -2.35 -31.29
N GLN A 465 12.09 -1.10 -30.96
CA GLN A 465 13.14 -0.37 -31.67
C GLN A 465 14.49 -1.06 -31.47
N ASN A 466 15.21 -1.31 -32.56
CA ASN A 466 16.52 -1.95 -32.51
C ASN A 466 17.53 -1.11 -31.71
N PHE A 467 18.45 -1.77 -31.00
CA PHE A 467 19.51 -1.10 -30.25
C PHE A 467 20.89 -1.72 -30.53
N PRO A 468 21.93 -0.90 -30.78
CA PRO A 468 21.88 0.56 -30.96
C PRO A 468 21.16 0.99 -32.27
N ASN A 469 20.70 2.25 -32.36
CA ASN A 469 20.19 2.85 -33.60
C ASN A 469 20.51 4.38 -33.61
N PRO A 470 21.37 4.89 -34.50
CA PRO A 470 22.09 4.20 -35.57
C PRO A 470 23.07 3.14 -35.07
N PHE A 471 23.43 2.16 -35.90
CA PHE A 471 24.36 1.08 -35.54
C PHE A 471 25.53 0.89 -36.52
N ASN A 472 26.66 0.43 -35.99
CA ASN A 472 27.84 -0.05 -36.73
C ASN A 472 28.66 -1.03 -35.87
N PRO A 473 28.98 -2.27 -36.31
CA PRO A 473 28.49 -2.94 -37.50
C PRO A 473 27.20 -3.74 -37.25
N ALA A 474 26.72 -3.85 -36.00
CA ALA A 474 25.60 -4.70 -35.66
C ALA A 474 24.60 -4.07 -34.69
N THR A 475 23.35 -4.53 -34.76
CA THR A 475 22.25 -4.17 -33.87
C THR A 475 21.53 -5.43 -33.39
N ILE A 476 20.83 -5.31 -32.26
CA ILE A 476 19.88 -6.31 -31.77
C ILE A 476 18.46 -5.83 -32.10
N ILE A 477 17.66 -6.74 -32.64
CA ILE A 477 16.22 -6.58 -32.85
C ILE A 477 15.53 -7.43 -31.79
N LYS A 478 14.80 -6.77 -30.89
CA LYS A 478 14.03 -7.41 -29.83
C LYS A 478 12.56 -7.48 -30.22
N TYR A 479 11.91 -8.61 -29.95
CA TYR A 479 10.48 -8.82 -30.21
C TYR A 479 9.88 -9.79 -29.19
N GLU A 480 8.56 -9.77 -29.09
CA GLU A 480 7.79 -10.50 -28.08
C GLU A 480 6.63 -11.25 -28.71
N LEU A 481 6.45 -12.50 -28.29
CA LEU A 481 5.40 -13.41 -28.76
C LEU A 481 4.48 -13.80 -27.61
N ASN A 482 3.17 -13.62 -27.76
CA ASN A 482 2.20 -13.97 -26.72
C ASN A 482 1.77 -15.45 -26.74
N LYS A 483 2.04 -16.18 -27.82
CA LYS A 483 1.88 -17.64 -27.92
C LYS A 483 2.98 -18.22 -28.81
N GLN A 484 3.14 -19.54 -28.77
CA GLN A 484 4.02 -20.24 -29.71
C GLN A 484 3.44 -20.13 -31.12
N GLU A 485 4.21 -19.59 -32.06
CA GLU A 485 3.74 -19.34 -33.43
C GLU A 485 4.90 -19.39 -34.44
N ARG A 486 4.60 -19.59 -35.72
CA ARG A 486 5.61 -19.43 -36.78
C ARG A 486 5.79 -17.95 -37.07
N ILE A 487 7.02 -17.48 -36.98
CA ILE A 487 7.35 -16.08 -37.25
C ILE A 487 8.33 -15.93 -38.40
N VAL A 488 8.25 -14.79 -39.08
CA VAL A 488 9.23 -14.36 -40.07
C VAL A 488 9.74 -12.98 -39.71
N ILE A 489 11.07 -12.81 -39.65
CA ILE A 489 11.71 -11.49 -39.54
C ILE A 489 12.54 -11.24 -40.79
N ASP A 490 12.11 -10.23 -41.56
CA ASP A 490 12.75 -9.81 -42.80
C ASP A 490 13.24 -8.36 -42.69
N ILE A 491 14.34 -8.07 -43.39
CA ILE A 491 14.91 -6.72 -43.54
C ILE A 491 14.71 -6.26 -44.98
N TYR A 492 14.30 -5.01 -45.15
CA TYR A 492 14.08 -4.35 -46.42
C TYR A 492 14.87 -3.05 -46.53
N SER A 493 15.26 -2.69 -47.74
CA SER A 493 15.76 -1.34 -48.04
C SER A 493 14.61 -0.33 -47.99
N ILE A 494 14.93 0.97 -47.95
CA ILE A 494 13.91 2.03 -47.99
C ILE A 494 13.05 2.00 -49.28
N ASN A 495 13.56 1.36 -50.35
CA ASN A 495 12.83 1.16 -51.61
C ASN A 495 11.96 -0.11 -51.60
N GLY A 496 11.88 -0.82 -50.47
CA GLY A 496 11.11 -2.06 -50.32
C GLY A 496 11.79 -3.31 -50.88
N GLU A 497 13.06 -3.23 -51.30
CA GLU A 497 13.81 -4.40 -51.74
C GLU A 497 14.14 -5.29 -50.54
N HIS A 498 13.89 -6.59 -50.65
CA HIS A 498 14.27 -7.56 -49.62
C HIS A 498 15.81 -7.67 -49.54
N VAL A 499 16.33 -7.52 -48.31
CA VAL A 499 17.77 -7.47 -48.03
C VAL A 499 18.23 -8.75 -47.37
N LYS A 500 17.51 -9.20 -46.33
CA LYS A 500 17.88 -10.39 -45.55
C LYS A 500 16.71 -10.97 -44.78
N ARG A 501 16.62 -12.29 -44.73
CA ARG A 501 15.77 -13.01 -43.78
C ARG A 501 16.58 -13.38 -42.54
N LEU A 502 16.12 -12.95 -41.37
CA LEU A 502 16.77 -13.24 -40.09
C LEU A 502 16.17 -14.47 -39.40
N VAL A 503 14.84 -14.63 -39.48
CA VAL A 503 14.10 -15.71 -38.81
C VAL A 503 12.97 -16.18 -39.72
N ASP A 504 12.75 -17.51 -39.79
CA ASP A 504 11.58 -18.15 -40.41
C ASP A 504 11.39 -19.53 -39.78
N GLN A 505 10.82 -19.56 -38.58
CA GLN A 505 10.63 -20.79 -37.81
C GLN A 505 9.55 -20.61 -36.74
N MET A 506 9.11 -21.74 -36.17
CA MET A 506 8.32 -21.75 -34.93
C MET A 506 9.18 -21.21 -33.78
N GLN A 507 8.61 -20.32 -32.97
CA GLN A 507 9.20 -19.87 -31.72
C GLN A 507 8.16 -19.90 -30.61
N ASN A 508 8.60 -20.22 -29.40
CA ASN A 508 7.74 -20.26 -28.22
C ASN A 508 7.32 -18.86 -27.81
N ALA A 509 6.26 -18.76 -27.01
CA ALA A 509 5.88 -17.51 -26.35
C ALA A 509 7.03 -16.96 -25.51
N GLY A 510 7.13 -15.63 -25.40
CA GLY A 510 8.18 -14.94 -24.65
C GLY A 510 8.93 -13.88 -25.47
N THR A 511 9.95 -13.32 -24.84
CA THR A 511 10.85 -12.32 -25.43
C THR A 511 12.01 -12.97 -26.18
N HIS A 512 12.28 -12.49 -27.38
CA HIS A 512 13.35 -12.98 -28.25
C HIS A 512 14.22 -11.84 -28.77
N GLU A 513 15.47 -12.16 -29.07
CA GLU A 513 16.44 -11.22 -29.64
C GLU A 513 17.14 -11.85 -30.83
N ILE A 514 17.28 -11.07 -31.91
CA ILE A 514 18.05 -11.48 -33.09
C ILE A 514 19.01 -10.38 -33.52
N LYS A 515 20.24 -10.77 -33.83
CA LYS A 515 21.30 -9.84 -34.26
C LYS A 515 21.31 -9.69 -35.78
N TRP A 516 21.41 -8.46 -36.25
CA TRP A 516 21.77 -8.16 -37.65
C TRP A 516 23.11 -7.45 -37.73
N ASP A 517 23.95 -7.85 -38.68
CA ASP A 517 25.34 -7.40 -38.86
C ASP A 517 25.55 -6.55 -40.13
N GLY A 518 24.48 -5.97 -40.67
CA GLY A 518 24.55 -5.10 -41.85
C GLY A 518 24.87 -5.83 -43.16
N LYS A 519 24.68 -7.16 -43.23
CA LYS A 519 24.86 -7.96 -44.46
C LYS A 519 23.54 -8.38 -45.07
N ASN A 520 23.52 -8.55 -46.39
CA ASN A 520 22.41 -9.18 -47.11
C ASN A 520 22.50 -10.73 -47.10
N ASP A 521 21.54 -11.41 -47.73
CA ASP A 521 21.51 -12.88 -47.83
C ASP A 521 22.74 -13.48 -48.55
N LYS A 522 23.44 -12.70 -49.38
CA LYS A 522 24.70 -13.12 -50.05
C LYS A 522 25.94 -12.91 -49.17
N GLY A 523 25.77 -12.51 -47.91
CA GLY A 523 26.86 -12.24 -46.98
C GLY A 523 27.65 -10.95 -47.28
N LYS A 524 27.15 -10.09 -48.18
CA LYS A 524 27.82 -8.83 -48.53
C LYS A 524 27.27 -7.70 -47.66
N LEU A 525 28.16 -6.85 -47.15
CA LEU A 525 27.76 -5.62 -46.44
C LEU A 525 26.90 -4.73 -47.35
N VAL A 526 25.82 -4.21 -46.79
CA VAL A 526 24.93 -3.24 -47.46
C VAL A 526 25.49 -1.82 -47.31
N SER A 527 24.94 -0.87 -48.07
CA SER A 527 25.35 0.54 -47.98
C SER A 527 24.85 1.19 -46.68
N SER A 528 25.50 2.25 -46.20
CA SER A 528 24.92 3.06 -45.11
C SER A 528 23.59 3.66 -45.55
N GLY A 529 22.60 3.68 -44.67
CA GLY A 529 21.25 4.14 -45.01
C GLY A 529 20.17 3.67 -44.05
N ILE A 530 18.93 4.01 -44.38
CA ILE A 530 17.73 3.59 -43.64
C ILE A 530 17.26 2.24 -44.18
N TYR A 531 16.98 1.33 -43.26
CA TYR A 531 16.41 0.02 -43.51
C TYR A 531 15.13 -0.16 -42.68
N LEU A 532 14.24 -1.03 -43.14
CA LEU A 532 13.06 -1.46 -42.41
C LEU A 532 13.28 -2.90 -41.96
N TYR A 533 12.91 -3.24 -40.74
CA TYR A 533 12.77 -4.62 -40.33
C TYR A 533 11.34 -4.88 -39.91
N GLN A 534 10.88 -6.09 -40.20
CA GLN A 534 9.49 -6.45 -40.12
C GLN A 534 9.34 -7.81 -39.48
N LEU A 535 8.43 -7.91 -38.52
CA LEU A 535 7.96 -9.15 -37.93
C LEU A 535 6.59 -9.49 -38.54
N VAL A 536 6.49 -10.69 -39.11
CA VAL A 536 5.24 -11.29 -39.57
C VAL A 536 4.91 -12.47 -38.66
N VAL A 537 3.75 -12.42 -38.03
CA VAL A 537 3.25 -13.45 -37.11
C VAL A 537 1.72 -13.49 -37.19
N ASP A 538 1.13 -14.69 -37.28
CA ASP A 538 -0.28 -14.90 -37.63
C ASP A 538 -0.70 -14.06 -38.88
N ASN A 539 -1.68 -13.15 -38.71
CA ASN A 539 -2.17 -12.19 -39.71
C ASN A 539 -1.70 -10.75 -39.43
N GLN A 540 -0.70 -10.58 -38.56
CA GLN A 540 -0.17 -9.27 -38.17
C GLN A 540 1.21 -9.02 -38.78
N GLN A 541 1.47 -7.74 -39.09
CA GLN A 541 2.73 -7.28 -39.67
C GLN A 541 3.19 -6.04 -38.91
N LEU A 542 4.21 -6.20 -38.07
CA LEU A 542 4.80 -5.10 -37.30
C LEU A 542 6.10 -4.67 -37.96
N SER A 543 6.32 -3.37 -38.13
CA SER A 543 7.51 -2.85 -38.83
C SER A 543 8.13 -1.67 -38.07
N LYS A 544 9.46 -1.58 -38.10
CA LYS A 544 10.23 -0.48 -37.51
C LYS A 544 11.39 -0.09 -38.44
N LYS A 545 11.89 1.14 -38.28
CA LYS A 545 12.99 1.69 -39.10
C LYS A 545 14.31 1.63 -38.32
N MET A 546 15.41 1.37 -39.00
CA MET A 546 16.77 1.39 -38.44
C MET A 546 17.73 2.11 -39.37
N MET A 547 18.80 2.68 -38.82
CA MET A 547 19.85 3.37 -39.55
C MET A 547 21.18 2.65 -39.40
N PHE A 548 21.73 2.20 -40.53
CA PHE A 548 23.04 1.57 -40.60
C PHE A 548 24.12 2.58 -41.03
N LEU A 549 25.23 2.62 -40.31
CA LEU A 549 26.41 3.43 -40.61
C LEU A 549 27.61 2.49 -40.88
N LYS A 550 28.37 2.76 -41.95
CA LYS A 550 29.55 1.96 -42.33
C LYS A 550 30.80 2.54 -41.70
#